data_AF-A0A564W7V9-F1
#
_entry.id   AF-A0A564W7V9-F1
#
_cell.length_a   1.000
_cell.length_b   1.000
_cell.length_c   1.000
_cell.angle_alpha   90.00
_cell.angle_beta   90.00
_cell.angle_gamma   90.00
#
_symmetry.space_group_name_H-M   'P 1'
#
loop_
_entity.id
_entity.type
_entity.pdbx_description
1 polymer ?
#
loop_
_entity_poly.entity_id
_entity_poly.type
_entity_poly.pdbx_seq_one_letter_code
_entity_poly.pdbx_strand_id
1 'polypeptide(L)'
;MEMQLQTKDTLATLHLDPRTKLYLLIVGNVALFLAPSLLYEIALVVCVVILGILVGAKRFTVRMAAVYAGMVVLHIIGTNYLTGTLQIAIVTFTVFIRKIFPCAMLGGILVSTTRVNEFMAAMNRIHMPKAMVIPLTVMLRYFPMVHEDWGYISDAMRMRDVAPTVKSLLTHPARTVECIYVPMMMSALKVADELSAAAVTRGLENPKPRTCLQEIHFSVADAVCFILFTLFMSVSIWLKLKGGAG
;
A
#
# COMPACT_ATOMS: atom_id res chain seq x y z
N MET A 1 15.02 -14.41 20.74
CA MET A 1 13.59 -14.07 20.88
C MET A 1 12.90 -14.37 19.55
N GLU A 2 13.01 -15.63 19.10
CA GLU A 2 12.67 -16.08 17.73
C GLU A 2 11.61 -17.20 17.74
N MET A 3 10.82 -17.27 18.81
CA MET A 3 9.89 -18.38 19.07
C MET A 3 8.45 -17.86 19.24
N GLN A 4 7.96 -17.12 18.25
CA GLN A 4 6.53 -16.86 18.01
C GLN A 4 6.19 -17.07 16.52
N LEU A 5 6.90 -18.01 15.89
CA LEU A 5 6.56 -18.60 14.61
C LEU A 5 5.27 -19.44 14.75
N GLN A 6 4.43 -19.34 13.73
CA GLN A 6 3.70 -20.45 13.10
C GLN A 6 2.25 -20.81 13.47
N THR A 7 1.59 -20.29 14.50
CA THR A 7 0.24 -20.83 14.88
C THR A 7 -0.96 -19.92 14.56
N LYS A 8 -0.88 -19.01 13.58
CA LYS A 8 -2.03 -18.16 13.20
C LYS A 8 -2.40 -18.13 11.72
N ASP A 9 -1.82 -19.02 10.91
CA ASP A 9 -2.00 -19.06 9.46
C ASP A 9 -2.77 -20.31 9.00
N THR A 10 -3.88 -20.65 9.67
CA THR A 10 -4.63 -21.89 9.37
C THR A 10 -6.11 -21.70 9.05
N LEU A 11 -6.55 -20.56 8.50
CA LEU A 11 -7.90 -20.47 7.93
C LEU A 11 -7.95 -19.60 6.66
N ALA A 12 -7.68 -20.27 5.54
CA ALA A 12 -7.80 -19.85 4.14
C ALA A 12 -6.83 -18.72 3.71
N THR A 13 -5.62 -19.10 3.29
CA THR A 13 -4.67 -18.19 2.62
C THR A 13 -4.66 -18.49 1.13
N LEU A 14 -5.59 -17.85 0.41
CA LEU A 14 -5.46 -17.75 -1.04
C LEU A 14 -4.26 -16.82 -1.31
N HIS A 15 -3.11 -17.38 -1.66
CA HIS A 15 -1.96 -16.60 -2.11
C HIS A 15 -2.26 -16.07 -3.51
N LEU A 16 -2.81 -14.85 -3.59
CA LEU A 16 -2.93 -14.13 -4.85
C LEU A 16 -1.55 -13.64 -5.31
N ASP A 17 -1.35 -13.68 -6.62
CA ASP A 17 -0.15 -13.17 -7.24
C ASP A 17 0.00 -11.66 -6.98
N PRO A 18 1.22 -11.19 -6.66
CA PRO A 18 1.47 -9.77 -6.40
C PRO A 18 1.12 -8.85 -7.58
N ARG A 19 1.16 -9.40 -8.81
CA ARG A 19 0.74 -8.68 -10.02
C ARG A 19 -0.77 -8.47 -10.07
N THR A 20 -1.55 -9.51 -9.73
CA THR A 20 -3.00 -9.43 -9.66
C THR A 20 -3.41 -8.43 -8.59
N LYS A 21 -2.73 -8.44 -7.43
CA LYS A 21 -2.91 -7.45 -6.37
C LYS A 21 -2.69 -6.00 -6.85
N LEU A 22 -1.61 -5.73 -7.58
CA LEU A 22 -1.36 -4.39 -8.15
C LEU A 22 -2.38 -4.01 -9.23
N TYR A 23 -2.77 -4.95 -10.07
CA TYR A 23 -3.82 -4.75 -11.07
C TYR A 23 -5.16 -4.42 -10.41
N LEU A 24 -5.57 -5.19 -9.40
CA LEU A 24 -6.76 -4.97 -8.60
C LEU A 24 -6.71 -3.62 -7.87
N LEU A 25 -5.54 -3.17 -7.42
CA LEU A 25 -5.37 -1.85 -6.82
C LEU A 25 -5.72 -0.75 -7.81
N ILE A 26 -5.12 -0.79 -9.00
CA ILE A 26 -5.29 0.26 -10.01
C ILE A 26 -6.72 0.22 -10.56
N VAL A 27 -7.15 -0.94 -11.05
CA VAL A 27 -8.47 -1.11 -11.68
C VAL A 27 -9.59 -0.96 -10.67
N GLY A 28 -9.44 -1.48 -9.45
CA GLY A 28 -10.40 -1.31 -8.37
C GLY A 28 -10.58 0.16 -7.96
N ASN A 29 -9.48 0.91 -7.79
CA ASN A 29 -9.55 2.33 -7.47
C ASN A 29 -10.19 3.15 -8.61
N VAL A 30 -9.82 2.86 -9.87
CA VAL A 30 -10.42 3.52 -11.04
C VAL A 30 -11.91 3.18 -11.15
N ALA A 31 -12.30 1.92 -10.97
CA ALA A 31 -13.70 1.49 -11.00
C ALA A 31 -14.52 2.16 -9.88
N LEU A 32 -13.96 2.27 -8.67
CA LEU A 32 -14.62 2.94 -7.55
C LEU A 32 -14.78 4.45 -7.80
N PHE A 33 -13.77 5.08 -8.40
CA PHE A 33 -13.84 6.50 -8.76
C PHE A 33 -14.91 6.76 -9.83
N LEU A 34 -14.97 5.89 -10.86
CA LEU A 34 -15.93 5.98 -11.97
C LEU A 34 -17.34 5.52 -11.59
N ALA A 35 -17.54 4.89 -10.43
CA ALA A 35 -18.84 4.36 -10.01
C ALA A 35 -19.94 5.45 -10.06
N PRO A 36 -20.99 5.25 -10.90
CA PRO A 36 -22.02 6.25 -11.14
C PRO A 36 -23.18 6.18 -10.13
N SER A 37 -23.35 5.08 -9.39
CA SER A 37 -24.44 4.93 -8.41
C SER A 37 -23.96 4.37 -7.07
N LEU A 38 -24.73 4.67 -6.02
CA LEU A 38 -24.53 4.15 -4.66
C LEU A 38 -24.53 2.61 -4.62
N LEU A 39 -25.41 1.97 -5.40
CA LEU A 39 -25.53 0.51 -5.47
C LEU A 39 -24.27 -0.14 -6.08
N TYR A 40 -23.73 0.45 -7.14
CA TYR A 40 -22.49 -0.03 -7.77
C TYR A 40 -21.29 0.11 -6.84
N GLU A 41 -21.21 1.19 -6.07
CA GLU A 41 -20.15 1.37 -5.10
C GLU A 41 -20.24 0.33 -3.97
N ILE A 42 -21.43 0.11 -3.40
CA ILE A 42 -21.63 -0.90 -2.35
C ILE A 42 -21.27 -2.30 -2.87
N ALA A 43 -21.69 -2.64 -4.10
CA ALA A 43 -21.34 -3.92 -4.72
C ALA A 43 -19.82 -4.11 -4.85
N LEU A 44 -19.10 -3.08 -5.32
CA LEU A 44 -17.63 -3.10 -5.40
C LEU A 44 -16.99 -3.24 -4.01
N VAL A 45 -17.47 -2.51 -3.01
CA VAL A 45 -16.95 -2.60 -1.64
C VAL A 45 -17.17 -4.00 -1.06
N VAL A 46 -18.33 -4.61 -1.30
CA VAL A 46 -18.60 -6.00 -0.88
C VAL A 46 -17.63 -6.97 -1.55
N CYS A 47 -17.39 -6.85 -2.87
CA CYS A 47 -16.39 -7.67 -3.56
C CYS A 47 -14.98 -7.50 -2.95
N VAL A 48 -14.58 -6.26 -2.63
CA VAL A 48 -13.28 -5.97 -1.98
C VAL A 48 -13.20 -6.58 -0.58
N VAL A 49 -14.28 -6.53 0.19
CA VAL A 49 -14.35 -7.15 1.53
C VAL A 49 -14.23 -8.66 1.44
N ILE A 50 -14.92 -9.30 0.48
CA ILE A 50 -14.81 -10.74 0.24
C ILE A 50 -13.36 -11.11 -0.12
N LEU A 51 -12.72 -10.35 -1.01
CA LEU A 51 -11.30 -10.53 -1.34
C LEU A 51 -10.39 -10.35 -0.11
N GLY A 52 -10.61 -9.32 0.69
CA GLY A 52 -9.82 -9.08 1.92
C GLY A 52 -9.94 -10.21 2.95
N ILE A 53 -11.11 -10.86 3.02
CA ILE A 53 -11.34 -12.03 3.87
C ILE A 53 -10.64 -13.28 3.30
N LEU A 54 -10.69 -13.48 1.98
CA LEU A 54 -10.02 -14.60 1.27
C LEU A 54 -8.49 -14.52 1.31
N VAL A 55 -7.94 -13.30 1.31
CA VAL A 55 -6.49 -13.05 1.40
C VAL A 55 -5.98 -13.18 2.85
N GLY A 56 -6.87 -13.19 3.84
CA GLY A 56 -6.53 -13.48 5.25
C GLY A 56 -6.47 -12.25 6.19
N ALA A 57 -6.68 -11.03 5.70
CA ALA A 57 -6.68 -9.80 6.50
C ALA A 57 -8.03 -9.54 7.21
N LYS A 58 -8.60 -10.57 7.84
CA LYS A 58 -10.01 -10.57 8.32
C LYS A 58 -10.31 -9.46 9.33
N ARG A 59 -9.46 -9.25 10.33
CA ARG A 59 -9.69 -8.25 11.39
C ARG A 59 -9.65 -6.81 10.86
N PHE A 60 -8.69 -6.50 9.99
CA PHE A 60 -8.56 -5.17 9.39
C PHE A 60 -9.72 -4.89 8.43
N THR A 61 -10.03 -5.86 7.57
CA THR A 61 -11.12 -5.77 6.58
C THR A 61 -12.48 -5.58 7.26
N VAL A 62 -12.81 -6.37 8.28
CA VAL A 62 -14.10 -6.26 8.98
C VAL A 62 -14.23 -4.94 9.72
N ARG A 63 -13.16 -4.44 10.36
CA ARG A 63 -13.16 -3.13 11.02
C ARG A 63 -13.41 -2.00 10.04
N MET A 64 -12.74 -2.01 8.89
CA MET A 64 -12.91 -0.99 7.85
C MET A 64 -14.29 -1.08 7.19
N ALA A 65 -14.79 -2.29 6.94
CA ALA A 65 -16.13 -2.50 6.41
C ALA A 65 -17.23 -1.98 7.36
N ALA A 66 -17.08 -2.19 8.67
CA ALA A 66 -18.02 -1.68 9.67
C ALA A 66 -18.03 -0.14 9.70
N VAL A 67 -16.86 0.49 9.60
CA VAL A 67 -16.76 1.96 9.50
C VAL A 67 -17.43 2.47 8.22
N TYR A 68 -17.21 1.81 7.08
CA TYR A 68 -17.86 2.17 5.82
C TYR A 68 -19.39 2.02 5.90
N ALA A 69 -19.89 0.93 6.48
CA ALA A 69 -21.33 0.73 6.68
C ALA A 69 -21.94 1.86 7.54
N GLY A 70 -21.25 2.28 8.61
CA GLY A 70 -21.63 3.44 9.41
C GLY A 70 -21.70 4.74 8.60
N MET A 71 -20.73 4.97 7.71
CA MET A 71 -20.73 6.14 6.81
C MET A 71 -21.90 6.11 5.80
N VAL A 72 -22.25 4.94 5.27
CA VAL A 72 -23.40 4.78 4.37
C VAL A 72 -24.71 5.06 5.10
N VAL A 73 -24.88 4.56 6.33
CA VAL A 73 -26.06 4.85 7.16
C VAL A 73 -26.16 6.35 7.45
N LEU A 74 -25.05 6.98 7.82
CA LEU A 74 -25.01 8.43 8.08
C LEU A 74 -25.38 9.24 6.83
N HIS A 75 -24.93 8.81 5.65
CA HIS A 75 -25.30 9.44 4.38
C HIS A 75 -26.79 9.31 4.08
N ILE A 76 -27.38 8.13 4.29
CA ILE A 76 -28.83 7.90 4.08
C ILE A 76 -29.65 8.75 5.05
N ILE A 77 -29.28 8.80 6.33
CA ILE A 77 -29.95 9.65 7.33
C ILE A 77 -29.79 11.13 6.96
N GLY A 78 -28.59 11.56 6.59
CA GLY A 78 -28.31 12.94 6.18
C GLY A 78 -29.12 13.39 4.96
N THR A 79 -29.40 12.46 4.03
CA THR A 79 -30.21 12.73 2.84
C THR A 79 -31.70 12.80 3.14
N ASN A 80 -32.21 11.99 4.08
CA ASN A 80 -33.65 11.89 4.37
C ASN A 80 -34.16 12.86 5.45
N TYR A 81 -33.33 13.26 6.42
CA TYR A 81 -33.76 14.02 7.59
C TYR A 81 -33.40 15.51 7.58
N LEU A 82 -32.52 15.96 6.68
CA LEU A 82 -32.16 17.39 6.55
C LEU A 82 -32.73 17.96 5.26
N THR A 83 -33.26 19.18 5.32
CA THR A 83 -33.73 19.95 4.16
C THR A 83 -33.06 21.32 4.14
N GLY A 84 -32.50 21.73 2.99
CA GLY A 84 -31.94 23.08 2.77
C GLY A 84 -30.45 23.10 2.38
N THR A 85 -29.82 24.28 2.39
CA THR A 85 -28.41 24.48 1.98
C THR A 85 -27.42 23.67 2.83
N LEU A 86 -27.76 23.42 4.11
CA LEU A 86 -26.97 22.58 5.01
C LEU A 86 -26.98 21.11 4.62
N GLN A 87 -28.07 20.61 4.02
CA GLN A 87 -28.15 19.25 3.48
C GLN A 87 -27.14 19.09 2.34
N ILE A 88 -27.08 20.05 1.41
CA ILE A 88 -26.17 19.99 0.25
C ILE A 88 -24.70 19.97 0.72
N ALA A 89 -24.33 20.82 1.68
CA ALA A 89 -22.98 20.86 2.22
C ALA A 89 -22.59 19.54 2.93
N ILE A 90 -23.45 19.06 3.83
CA ILE A 90 -23.19 17.83 4.61
C ILE A 90 -23.20 16.59 3.72
N VAL A 91 -24.16 16.47 2.82
CA VAL A 91 -24.27 15.31 1.90
C VAL A 91 -23.10 15.30 0.92
N THR A 92 -22.73 16.44 0.31
CA THR A 92 -21.58 16.50 -0.62
C THR A 92 -20.27 16.14 0.07
N PHE A 93 -20.03 16.67 1.27
CA PHE A 93 -18.87 16.32 2.08
C PHE A 93 -18.84 14.82 2.45
N THR A 94 -19.99 14.27 2.84
CA THR A 94 -20.12 12.84 3.15
C THR A 94 -19.90 11.96 1.92
N VAL A 95 -20.39 12.36 0.75
CA VAL A 95 -20.14 11.67 -0.53
C VAL A 95 -18.64 11.66 -0.87
N PHE A 96 -17.95 12.77 -0.65
CA PHE A 96 -16.51 12.87 -0.92
C PHE A 96 -15.70 11.90 -0.04
N ILE A 97 -15.95 11.91 1.28
CA ILE A 97 -15.31 10.98 2.21
C ILE A 97 -15.64 9.53 1.84
N ARG A 98 -16.89 9.26 1.50
CA ARG A 98 -17.36 7.92 1.10
C ARG A 98 -16.69 7.41 -0.17
N LYS A 99 -16.31 8.29 -1.12
CA LYS A 99 -15.53 7.89 -2.31
C LYS A 99 -14.05 7.61 -2.02
N ILE A 100 -13.45 8.32 -1.07
CA ILE A 100 -12.02 8.13 -0.72
C ILE A 100 -11.82 6.93 0.20
N PHE A 101 -12.77 6.67 1.10
CA PHE A 101 -12.62 5.66 2.15
C PHE A 101 -12.40 4.23 1.61
N PRO A 102 -13.14 3.74 0.59
CA PRO A 102 -12.90 2.41 0.06
C PRO A 102 -11.61 2.31 -0.75
N CYS A 103 -11.11 3.40 -1.35
CA CYS A 103 -9.78 3.42 -1.96
C CYS A 103 -8.70 3.19 -0.90
N ALA A 104 -8.81 3.88 0.25
CA ALA A 104 -7.90 3.69 1.39
C ALA A 104 -8.02 2.27 1.97
N MET A 105 -9.25 1.73 2.05
CA MET A 105 -9.48 0.35 2.50
C MET A 105 -8.84 -0.68 1.56
N LEU A 106 -9.09 -0.58 0.25
CA LEU A 106 -8.49 -1.45 -0.77
C LEU A 106 -6.95 -1.40 -0.70
N GLY A 107 -6.39 -0.19 -0.66
CA GLY A 107 -4.95 0.03 -0.53
C GLY A 107 -4.38 -0.57 0.76
N GLY A 108 -5.03 -0.34 1.90
CA GLY A 108 -4.60 -0.88 3.20
C GLY A 108 -4.63 -2.40 3.27
N ILE A 109 -5.68 -3.04 2.71
CA ILE A 109 -5.77 -4.51 2.60
C ILE A 109 -4.62 -5.04 1.74
N LEU A 110 -4.33 -4.39 0.62
CA LEU A 110 -3.27 -4.83 -0.29
C LEU A 110 -1.86 -4.61 0.28
N VAL A 111 -1.60 -3.47 0.91
CA VAL A 111 -0.30 -3.18 1.55
C VAL A 111 -0.04 -4.12 2.73
N SER A 112 -1.05 -4.38 3.56
CA SER A 112 -0.90 -5.30 4.70
C SER A 112 -0.68 -6.76 4.30
N THR A 113 -1.09 -7.14 3.09
CA THR A 113 -1.02 -8.52 2.60
C THR A 113 0.07 -8.72 1.54
N THR A 114 0.84 -7.69 1.21
CA THR A 114 1.91 -7.75 0.20
C THR A 114 3.26 -7.51 0.85
N ARG A 115 4.16 -8.49 0.74
CA ARG A 115 5.55 -8.33 1.19
C ARG A 115 6.34 -7.47 0.21
N VAL A 116 7.31 -6.71 0.71
CA VAL A 116 8.22 -5.90 -0.11
C VAL A 116 8.87 -6.74 -1.23
N ASN A 117 9.30 -7.97 -0.91
CA ASN A 117 9.91 -8.88 -1.89
C ASN A 117 8.95 -9.31 -3.02
N GLU A 118 7.67 -9.51 -2.71
CA GLU A 118 6.62 -9.85 -3.68
C GLU A 118 6.34 -8.69 -4.63
N PHE A 119 6.29 -7.47 -4.10
CA PHE A 119 6.17 -6.24 -4.88
C PHE A 119 7.36 -6.05 -5.83
N MET A 120 8.59 -6.29 -5.35
CA MET A 120 9.78 -6.25 -6.19
C MET A 120 9.73 -7.25 -7.35
N ALA A 121 9.27 -8.48 -7.07
CA ALA A 121 9.13 -9.53 -8.07
C ALA A 121 8.07 -9.16 -9.13
N ALA A 122 6.98 -8.48 -8.74
CA ALA A 122 6.00 -7.93 -9.67
C ALA A 122 6.61 -6.85 -10.57
N MET A 123 7.32 -5.87 -10.00
CA MET A 123 7.93 -4.77 -10.76
C MET A 123 8.96 -5.24 -11.78
N ASN A 124 9.82 -6.21 -11.40
CA ASN A 124 10.81 -6.80 -12.31
C ASN A 124 10.17 -7.44 -13.56
N ARG A 125 8.95 -7.95 -13.42
CA ARG A 125 8.25 -8.65 -14.50
C ARG A 125 7.33 -7.76 -15.34
N ILE A 126 7.01 -6.55 -14.89
CA ILE A 126 6.21 -5.54 -15.63
C ILE A 126 7.03 -4.89 -16.78
N HIS A 127 8.12 -5.51 -17.23
CA HIS A 127 9.05 -4.95 -18.24
C HIS A 127 9.63 -3.57 -17.88
N MET A 128 9.61 -3.20 -16.60
CA MET A 128 10.22 -1.97 -16.14
C MET A 128 11.75 -2.04 -16.35
N PRO A 129 12.40 -0.96 -16.80
CA PRO A 129 13.83 -0.99 -17.08
C PRO A 129 14.61 -1.44 -15.85
N LYS A 130 15.50 -2.42 -16.05
CA LYS A 130 16.31 -3.04 -14.99
C LYS A 130 17.15 -2.01 -14.21
N ALA A 131 17.52 -0.92 -14.89
CA ALA A 131 18.21 0.23 -14.31
C ALA A 131 17.43 0.88 -13.15
N MET A 132 16.09 0.75 -13.11
CA MET A 132 15.27 1.26 -12.01
C MET A 132 14.92 0.18 -10.98
N VAL A 133 14.65 -1.05 -11.42
CA VAL A 133 14.20 -2.14 -10.52
C VAL A 133 15.31 -2.54 -9.54
N ILE A 134 16.57 -2.58 -9.98
CA ILE A 134 17.68 -3.02 -9.12
C ILE A 134 17.91 -2.01 -7.97
N PRO A 135 18.11 -0.70 -8.23
CA PRO A 135 18.23 0.29 -7.15
C PRO A 135 17.02 0.31 -6.23
N LEU A 136 15.79 0.20 -6.78
CA LEU A 136 14.58 0.20 -5.98
C LEU A 136 14.50 -1.01 -5.03
N THR A 137 14.96 -2.19 -5.47
CA THR A 137 15.05 -3.41 -4.64
C THR A 137 15.96 -3.18 -3.45
N VAL A 138 17.12 -2.58 -3.71
CA VAL A 138 18.11 -2.25 -2.69
C VAL A 138 17.52 -1.23 -1.72
N MET A 139 16.95 -0.13 -2.23
CA MET A 139 16.36 0.94 -1.41
C MET A 139 15.31 0.39 -0.45
N LEU A 140 14.38 -0.45 -0.92
CA LEU A 140 13.34 -1.02 -0.06
C LEU A 140 13.87 -2.00 0.98
N ARG A 141 14.98 -2.70 0.70
CA ARG A 141 15.67 -3.56 1.68
C ARG A 141 16.56 -2.78 2.65
N TYR A 142 17.05 -1.62 2.22
CA TYR A 142 17.86 -0.72 3.03
C TYR A 142 16.99 0.12 3.98
N PHE A 143 15.73 0.38 3.61
CA PHE A 143 14.82 1.18 4.41
C PHE A 143 14.62 0.67 5.87
N PRO A 144 14.39 -0.63 6.14
CA PRO A 144 14.36 -1.16 7.50
C PRO A 144 15.67 -0.92 8.27
N MET A 145 16.81 -1.08 7.60
CA MET A 145 18.13 -0.90 8.21
C MET A 145 18.39 0.57 8.57
N VAL A 146 18.00 1.52 7.71
CA VAL A 146 18.07 2.96 8.01
C VAL A 146 17.22 3.34 9.24
N HIS A 147 16.06 2.70 9.39
CA HIS A 147 15.21 2.92 10.57
C HIS A 147 15.87 2.40 11.86
N GLU A 148 16.55 1.26 11.80
CA GLU A 148 17.34 0.75 12.93
C GLU A 148 18.55 1.64 13.23
N ASP A 149 19.30 2.04 12.21
CA ASP A 149 20.43 2.98 12.32
C ASP A 149 20.00 4.30 12.97
N TRP A 150 18.84 4.83 12.61
CA TRP A 150 18.27 6.03 13.25
C TRP A 150 18.05 5.82 14.76
N GLY A 151 17.52 4.64 15.15
CA GLY A 151 17.35 4.26 16.54
C GLY A 151 18.68 4.20 17.29
N TYR A 152 19.67 3.49 16.73
CA TYR A 152 20.99 3.35 17.34
C TYR A 152 21.72 4.70 17.50
N ILE A 153 21.66 5.55 16.49
CA ILE A 153 22.29 6.88 16.55
C ILE A 153 21.56 7.78 17.54
N SER A 154 20.22 7.76 17.56
CA SER A 154 19.44 8.48 18.55
C SER A 154 19.79 8.05 19.98
N ASP A 155 19.90 6.74 20.23
CA ASP A 155 20.23 6.22 21.56
C ASP A 155 21.68 6.53 21.97
N ALA A 156 22.64 6.47 21.04
CA ALA A 156 24.02 6.89 21.28
C ALA A 156 24.13 8.39 21.60
N MET A 157 23.33 9.23 20.94
CA MET A 157 23.27 10.66 21.22
C MET A 157 22.63 10.96 22.58
N ARG A 158 21.62 10.17 22.99
CA ARG A 158 21.03 10.23 24.34
C ARG A 158 22.03 9.89 25.44
N MET A 159 22.95 8.94 25.21
CA MET A 159 24.03 8.62 26.16
C MET A 159 25.05 9.76 26.33
N ARG A 160 25.17 10.65 25.34
CA ARG A 160 26.04 11.83 25.37
C ARG A 160 25.35 13.08 25.93
N ASP A 161 24.22 12.91 26.62
CA ASP A 161 23.33 13.97 27.13
C ASP A 161 22.76 14.94 26.08
N VAL A 162 23.01 14.68 24.79
CA VAL A 162 22.38 15.40 23.67
C VAL A 162 21.17 14.57 23.25
N ALA A 163 20.19 14.47 24.14
CA ALA A 163 18.93 13.83 23.79
C ALA A 163 18.24 14.66 22.68
N PRO A 164 17.86 14.04 21.54
CA PRO A 164 16.97 14.67 20.56
C PRO A 164 15.56 14.75 21.14
N THR A 165 15.40 15.55 22.19
CA THR A 165 14.12 15.91 22.75
C THR A 165 13.62 17.14 22.01
N VAL A 166 12.30 17.29 21.87
CA VAL A 166 11.66 18.48 21.28
C VAL A 166 12.19 19.81 21.84
N LYS A 167 12.64 19.81 23.11
CA LYS A 167 13.27 20.96 23.79
C LYS A 167 14.69 21.27 23.30
N SER A 168 15.48 20.26 22.94
CA SER A 168 16.83 20.39 22.38
C SER A 168 16.78 20.87 20.92
N LEU A 169 15.81 20.35 20.16
CA LEU A 169 15.54 20.78 18.79
C LEU A 169 15.12 22.26 18.74
N LEU A 170 14.34 22.74 19.71
CA LEU A 170 13.90 24.14 19.78
C LEU A 170 14.99 25.10 20.23
N THR A 171 15.90 24.66 21.10
CA THR A 171 16.95 25.52 21.67
C THR A 171 18.20 25.56 20.80
N HIS A 172 18.59 24.44 20.19
CA HIS A 172 19.78 24.34 19.31
C HIS A 172 19.54 23.39 18.13
N PRO A 173 18.69 23.80 17.14
CA PRO A 173 18.34 22.96 16.00
C PRO A 173 19.55 22.57 15.15
N ALA A 174 20.48 23.50 14.90
CA ALA A 174 21.64 23.25 14.04
C ALA A 174 22.57 22.16 14.61
N ARG A 175 22.87 22.23 15.91
CA ARG A 175 23.77 21.27 16.58
C ARG A 175 23.15 19.87 16.65
N THR A 176 21.83 19.80 16.86
CA THR A 176 21.09 18.53 16.91
C THR A 176 21.07 17.86 15.54
N VAL A 177 20.84 18.64 14.48
CA VAL A 177 20.87 18.13 13.10
C VAL A 177 22.26 17.64 12.74
N GLU A 178 23.32 18.40 13.03
CA GLU A 178 24.69 18.00 12.70
C GLU A 178 25.08 16.68 13.40
N CYS A 179 24.73 16.52 14.68
CA CYS A 179 25.07 15.32 15.44
C CYS A 179 24.32 14.05 15.03
N ILE A 180 23.15 14.16 14.37
CA ILE A 180 22.36 12.99 13.92
C ILE A 180 22.55 12.77 12.42
N TYR A 181 22.44 13.84 11.63
CA TYR A 181 22.44 13.78 10.18
C TYR A 181 23.82 13.46 9.61
N VAL A 182 24.90 14.02 10.17
CA VAL A 182 26.27 13.74 9.67
C VAL A 182 26.63 12.26 9.85
N PRO A 183 26.47 11.63 11.03
CA PRO A 183 26.71 10.19 11.19
C PRO A 183 25.82 9.32 10.31
N MET A 184 24.53 9.66 10.17
CA MET A 184 23.60 8.94 9.28
C MET A 184 24.07 9.01 7.83
N MET A 185 24.46 10.19 7.36
CA MET A 185 24.94 10.39 5.99
C MET A 185 26.23 9.61 5.73
N MET A 186 27.17 9.62 6.69
CA MET A 186 28.41 8.84 6.59
C MET A 186 28.15 7.33 6.58
N SER A 187 27.23 6.83 7.42
CA SER A 187 26.80 5.41 7.39
C SER A 187 26.21 5.03 6.03
N ALA A 188 25.29 5.86 5.52
CA ALA A 188 24.64 5.64 4.24
C ALA A 188 25.62 5.63 3.06
N LEU A 189 26.57 6.56 3.04
CA LEU A 189 27.63 6.60 2.01
C LEU A 189 28.49 5.33 2.03
N LYS A 190 28.90 4.89 3.23
CA LYS A 190 29.68 3.65 3.38
C LYS A 190 28.92 2.43 2.85
N VAL A 191 27.65 2.29 3.18
CA VAL A 191 26.83 1.18 2.68
C VAL A 191 26.65 1.25 1.17
N ALA A 192 26.51 2.46 0.60
CA ALA A 192 26.42 2.63 -0.85
C ALA A 192 27.69 2.16 -1.57
N ASP A 193 28.87 2.50 -1.03
CA ASP A 193 30.17 2.05 -1.57
C ASP A 193 30.34 0.53 -1.46
N GLU A 194 30.03 -0.05 -0.30
CA GLU A 194 30.09 -1.50 -0.09
C GLU A 194 29.14 -2.25 -1.02
N LEU A 195 27.93 -1.73 -1.22
CA LEU A 195 26.95 -2.30 -2.14
C LEU A 195 27.40 -2.19 -3.60
N SER A 196 27.97 -1.05 -3.99
CA SER A 196 28.50 -0.84 -5.34
C SER A 196 29.63 -1.83 -5.64
N ALA A 197 30.60 -1.95 -4.73
CA ALA A 197 31.67 -2.93 -4.84
C ALA A 197 31.13 -4.38 -4.89
N ALA A 198 30.16 -4.72 -4.03
CA ALA A 198 29.51 -6.03 -4.04
C ALA A 198 28.71 -6.29 -5.33
N ALA A 199 28.11 -5.26 -5.93
CA ALA A 199 27.38 -5.38 -7.18
C ALA A 199 28.33 -5.65 -8.35
N VAL A 200 29.43 -4.90 -8.46
CA VAL A 200 30.45 -5.09 -9.51
C VAL A 200 31.09 -6.48 -9.40
N THR A 201 31.49 -6.89 -8.20
CA THR A 201 32.11 -8.22 -7.97
C THR A 201 31.17 -9.39 -8.25
N ARG A 202 29.85 -9.23 -8.00
CA ARG A 202 28.82 -10.23 -8.37
C ARG A 202 28.43 -10.18 -9.85
N GLY A 203 29.10 -9.36 -10.66
CA GLY A 203 28.83 -9.23 -12.09
C GLY A 203 27.47 -8.59 -12.36
N LEU A 204 27.12 -7.50 -11.67
CA LEU A 204 25.87 -6.76 -11.93
C LEU A 204 25.79 -6.30 -13.41
N GLU A 205 26.94 -6.03 -14.02
CA GLU A 205 27.11 -5.52 -15.39
C GLU A 205 27.04 -6.59 -16.48
N ASN A 206 26.89 -7.88 -16.14
CA ASN A 206 26.83 -8.95 -17.13
C ASN A 206 25.61 -8.76 -18.07
N PRO A 207 25.81 -8.66 -19.40
CA PRO A 207 24.73 -8.43 -20.37
C PRO A 207 23.80 -9.64 -20.58
N LYS A 208 24.14 -10.82 -20.04
CA LYS A 208 23.29 -12.01 -20.12
C LYS A 208 21.94 -11.80 -19.39
N PRO A 209 20.85 -12.41 -19.89
CA PRO A 209 19.55 -12.34 -19.22
C PRO A 209 19.64 -12.95 -17.82
N ARG A 210 19.24 -12.17 -16.80
CA ARG A 210 19.15 -12.63 -15.42
C ARG A 210 17.94 -13.53 -15.24
N THR A 211 18.10 -14.57 -14.43
CA THR A 211 17.00 -15.43 -13.97
C THR A 211 16.41 -14.86 -12.68
N CYS A 212 15.10 -14.97 -12.52
CA CYS A 212 14.42 -14.63 -11.26
C CYS A 212 14.27 -15.91 -10.43
N LEU A 213 14.77 -15.90 -9.20
CA LEU A 213 14.66 -17.05 -8.28
C LEU A 213 13.22 -17.25 -7.76
N GLN A 214 12.43 -16.18 -7.71
CA GLN A 214 11.02 -16.25 -7.28
C GLN A 214 10.16 -16.72 -8.46
N GLU A 215 9.71 -17.97 -8.41
CA GLU A 215 8.68 -18.49 -9.29
C GLU A 215 7.32 -17.93 -8.86
N ILE A 216 6.64 -17.26 -9.79
CA ILE A 216 5.33 -16.64 -9.60
C ILE A 216 4.37 -17.52 -10.41
N HIS A 217 3.50 -18.25 -9.73
CA HIS A 217 2.54 -19.14 -10.37
C HIS A 217 1.18 -18.47 -10.42
N PHE A 218 0.70 -18.24 -11.65
CA PHE A 218 -0.63 -17.70 -11.89
C PHE A 218 -1.68 -18.72 -11.46
N SER A 219 -2.41 -18.41 -10.38
CA SER A 219 -3.46 -19.29 -9.88
C SER A 219 -4.77 -19.05 -10.63
N VAL A 220 -5.63 -20.07 -10.70
CA VAL A 220 -6.98 -19.95 -11.27
C VAL A 220 -7.80 -18.86 -10.53
N ALA A 221 -7.52 -18.67 -9.23
CA ALA A 221 -8.09 -17.59 -8.45
C ALA A 221 -7.73 -16.19 -8.97
N ASP A 222 -6.51 -16.00 -9.48
CA ASP A 222 -6.05 -14.73 -10.06
C ASP A 222 -6.80 -14.41 -11.35
N ALA A 223 -7.02 -15.43 -12.20
CA ALA A 223 -7.79 -15.30 -13.44
C ALA A 223 -9.25 -14.87 -13.16
N VAL A 224 -9.89 -15.49 -12.17
CA VAL A 224 -11.27 -15.16 -11.77
C VAL A 224 -11.35 -13.72 -11.25
N CYS A 225 -10.41 -13.30 -10.39
CA CYS A 225 -10.38 -11.93 -9.88
C CYS A 225 -10.17 -10.90 -10.99
N PHE A 226 -9.29 -11.21 -11.96
CA PHE A 226 -9.02 -10.35 -13.10
C PHE A 226 -10.26 -10.16 -13.99
N ILE A 227 -10.95 -11.26 -14.33
CA ILE A 227 -12.18 -11.24 -15.14
C ILE A 227 -13.29 -10.48 -14.41
N LEU A 228 -13.44 -10.70 -13.10
CA LEU A 228 -14.48 -10.04 -12.31
C LEU A 228 -14.26 -8.52 -12.27
N PHE A 229 -13.05 -8.05 -11.94
CA PHE A 229 -12.76 -6.62 -11.87
C PHE A 229 -12.78 -5.91 -13.22
N THR A 230 -12.31 -6.57 -14.29
CA THR A 230 -12.43 -6.03 -15.66
C THR A 230 -13.90 -5.86 -16.07
N LEU A 231 -14.74 -6.86 -15.77
CA LEU A 231 -16.16 -6.80 -16.05
C LEU A 231 -16.83 -5.66 -15.28
N PHE A 232 -16.57 -5.53 -13.97
CA PHE A 232 -17.07 -4.41 -13.17
C PHE A 232 -16.63 -3.03 -13.69
N MET A 233 -15.37 -2.90 -14.15
CA MET A 233 -14.89 -1.66 -14.77
C MET A 233 -15.63 -1.35 -16.07
N SER A 234 -15.81 -2.34 -16.97
CA SER A 234 -16.53 -2.14 -18.23
C SER A 234 -18.00 -1.75 -18.03
N VAL A 235 -18.68 -2.38 -17.06
CA VAL A 235 -20.07 -2.05 -16.70
C VAL A 235 -20.17 -0.64 -16.13
N SER A 236 -19.22 -0.25 -15.27
CA SER A 236 -19.18 1.10 -14.69
C SER A 236 -19.01 2.19 -15.77
N ILE A 237 -18.15 1.95 -16.77
CA ILE A 237 -17.95 2.85 -17.91
C ILE A 237 -19.20 2.92 -18.78
N TRP A 238 -19.80 1.76 -19.10
CA TRP A 238 -20.99 1.71 -19.96
C TRP A 238 -22.19 2.44 -19.35
N LEU A 239 -22.41 2.27 -18.04
CA LEU A 239 -23.48 2.98 -17.32
C LEU A 239 -23.24 4.47 -17.21
N LYS A 240 -21.98 4.88 -17.04
CA LYS A 240 -21.63 6.31 -17.04
C LYS A 240 -21.87 6.95 -18.41
N LEU A 241 -21.55 6.24 -19.50
CA LEU A 241 -21.82 6.71 -20.87
C LEU A 241 -23.33 6.81 -21.15
N LYS A 242 -24.12 5.84 -20.66
CA LYS A 242 -25.58 5.87 -20.83
C LYS A 242 -26.27 6.93 -19.94
N GLY A 243 -25.73 7.19 -18.75
CA GLY A 243 -26.25 8.19 -17.82
C GLY A 243 -25.82 9.64 -18.10
N GLY A 244 -24.78 9.86 -18.91
CA GLY A 244 -24.34 11.20 -19.35
C GLY A 244 -24.94 11.67 -20.67
N ALA A 245 -25.77 10.85 -21.32
CA ALA A 245 -26.44 11.15 -22.59
C ALA A 245 -27.94 11.47 -22.42
N GLY A 246 -28.37 11.86 -21.21
CA GLY A 246 -29.75 12.20 -20.87
C GLY A 246 -29.86 13.46 -20.03
#